data_AF-A0A7C3LKQ7-F1
#
_entry.id   AF-A0A7C3LKQ7-F1
#
_cell.length_a   1.000
_cell.length_b   1.000
_cell.length_c   1.000
_cell.angle_alpha   90.00
_cell.angle_beta   90.00
_cell.angle_gamma   90.00
#
_symmetry.space_group_name_H-M   'P 1'
#
loop_
_entity.id
_entity.type
_entity.pdbx_description
1 polymer ?
#
loop_
_entity_poly.entity_id
_entity_poly.type
_entity_poly.pdbx_seq_one_letter_code
_entity_poly.pdbx_strand_id
1 'polypeptide(L)'
;MPVLHRIAHLQNRRDEVPKVELARELAAKKDKPGIREIAENLWNKDKNIQGDCIRVVEERVEDLSGSALRRLKKVLKRAADA
;
A
#
# COMPACT_ATOMS: atom_id res chain seq x y z
N MET A 1 -7.85 -11.74 6.47
CA MET A 1 -7.62 -10.59 7.36
C MET A 1 -7.30 -9.38 6.49
N PRO A 2 -7.76 -8.17 6.85
CA PRO A 2 -7.48 -6.95 6.07
C PRO A 2 -5.99 -6.65 6.12
N VAL A 3 -5.37 -6.36 4.97
CA VAL A 3 -3.95 -5.98 4.87
C VAL A 3 -3.69 -4.67 5.62
N LEU A 4 -4.72 -3.83 5.79
CA LEU A 4 -4.62 -2.57 6.53
C LEU A 4 -4.11 -2.77 7.97
N HIS A 5 -4.52 -3.84 8.65
CA HIS A 5 -4.08 -4.13 10.03
C HIS A 5 -2.56 -4.33 10.15
N ARG A 6 -1.86 -4.49 9.03
CA ARG A 6 -0.41 -4.67 8.99
C ARG A 6 0.38 -3.37 8.82
N ILE A 7 -0.30 -2.23 8.69
CA ILE A 7 0.38 -0.92 8.67
C ILE A 7 0.87 -0.55 10.07
N ALA A 8 1.95 0.23 10.14
CA ALA A 8 2.61 0.58 11.40
C ALA A 8 1.64 1.22 12.40
N HIS A 9 0.78 2.14 11.95
CA HIS A 9 -0.17 2.85 12.80
C HIS A 9 -1.17 1.91 13.50
N LEU A 10 -1.73 0.94 12.78
CA LEU A 10 -2.67 -0.03 13.36
C LEU A 10 -1.98 -1.09 14.22
N GLN A 11 -0.65 -1.20 14.12
CA GLN A 11 0.18 -1.99 15.03
C GLN A 11 0.72 -1.17 16.22
N ASN A 12 0.31 0.10 16.35
CA ASN A 12 0.82 1.03 17.35
C ASN A 12 2.35 1.24 17.27
N ARG A 13 2.89 1.07 16.05
CA ARG A 13 4.29 1.20 15.69
C ARG A 13 4.50 2.46 14.87
N ARG A 14 5.67 3.09 14.99
CA ARG A 14 6.04 4.31 14.25
C ARG A 14 7.25 4.12 13.34
N ASP A 15 7.86 2.95 13.38
CA ASP A 15 8.98 2.59 12.54
C ASP A 15 8.55 2.25 11.11
N GLU A 16 9.50 2.34 10.17
CA GLU A 16 9.26 2.11 8.75
C GLU A 16 9.23 0.63 8.38
N VAL A 17 9.74 -0.24 9.25
CA VAL A 17 9.89 -1.69 9.01
C VAL A 17 8.57 -2.34 8.57
N PRO A 18 7.41 -2.13 9.24
CA PRO A 18 6.16 -2.75 8.84
C PRO A 18 5.71 -2.29 7.44
N LYS A 19 6.04 -1.05 7.06
CA LYS A 19 5.65 -0.45 5.77
C LYS A 19 6.47 -1.06 4.63
N VAL A 20 7.78 -1.20 4.84
CA VAL A 20 8.71 -1.80 3.87
C VAL A 20 8.45 -3.30 3.71
N GLU A 21 8.29 -4.03 4.81
CA GLU A 21 7.96 -5.45 4.76
C GLU A 21 6.63 -5.70 4.06
N LEU A 22 5.61 -4.87 4.34
CA LEU A 22 4.31 -4.99 3.69
C LEU A 22 4.41 -4.70 2.19
N ALA A 23 5.15 -3.66 1.78
CA ALA A 23 5.40 -3.35 0.38
C ALA A 23 6.04 -4.54 -0.35
N ARG A 24 7.11 -5.10 0.21
CA ARG A 24 7.84 -6.26 -0.33
C ARG A 24 7.00 -7.52 -0.37
N GLU A 25 6.25 -7.82 0.69
CA GLU A 25 5.37 -8.98 0.72
C GLU A 25 4.29 -8.91 -0.34
N LEU A 26 3.62 -7.76 -0.43
CA LEU A 26 2.57 -7.59 -1.41
C LEU A 26 3.17 -7.65 -2.83
N ALA A 27 4.42 -7.18 -3.03
CA ALA A 27 5.19 -7.28 -4.28
C ALA A 27 5.50 -8.73 -4.66
N ALA A 28 6.10 -9.48 -3.74
CA ALA A 28 6.46 -10.88 -3.90
C ALA A 28 5.23 -11.76 -4.20
N LYS A 29 4.13 -11.56 -3.46
CA LYS A 29 2.89 -12.33 -3.61
C LYS A 29 2.04 -11.87 -4.79
N LYS A 30 2.39 -10.75 -5.46
CA LYS A 30 1.56 -10.07 -6.48
C LYS A 30 0.11 -9.90 -5.98
N ASP A 31 -0.03 -9.57 -4.70
CA ASP A 31 -1.29 -9.56 -3.98
C ASP A 31 -2.14 -8.35 -4.40
N LYS A 32 -2.98 -8.55 -5.43
CA LYS A 32 -3.90 -7.54 -5.96
C LYS A 32 -4.92 -7.06 -4.93
N PRO A 33 -5.61 -7.93 -4.17
CA PRO A 33 -6.56 -7.44 -3.16
C PRO A 33 -5.89 -6.61 -2.08
N GLY A 34 -4.70 -7.00 -1.59
CA GLY A 34 -3.95 -6.20 -0.62
C GLY A 34 -3.53 -4.83 -1.18
N ILE A 35 -3.06 -4.76 -2.43
CA ILE A 35 -2.74 -3.47 -3.09
C ILE A 35 -3.98 -2.59 -3.20
N ARG A 36 -5.12 -3.18 -3.57
CA ARG A 36 -6.37 -2.45 -3.72
C ARG A 36 -6.80 -1.85 -2.39
N GLU A 37 -6.73 -2.62 -1.32
CA GLU A 37 -7.06 -2.16 0.03
C GLU A 37 -6.15 -1.00 0.48
N ILE A 38 -4.84 -1.10 0.25
CA ILE A 38 -3.89 0.00 0.52
C ILE A 38 -4.21 1.22 -0.35
N ALA A 39 -4.51 1.02 -1.63
CA ALA A 39 -4.83 2.10 -2.57
C ALA A 39 -6.13 2.83 -2.19
N GLU A 40 -7.17 2.12 -1.78
CA GLU A 40 -8.44 2.71 -1.31
C GLU A 40 -8.21 3.55 -0.02
N ASN A 41 -7.24 3.17 0.81
CA ASN A 41 -6.89 3.89 2.03
C ASN A 41 -5.88 5.03 1.84
N LEU A 42 -5.45 5.32 0.61
CA LEU A 42 -4.67 6.54 0.31
C LEU A 42 -5.48 7.82 0.51
N TRP A 43 -6.81 7.73 0.53
CA TRP A 43 -7.72 8.84 0.84
C TRP A 43 -8.41 8.68 2.21
N ASN A 44 -7.82 7.89 3.11
CA ASN A 44 -8.38 7.71 4.45
C ASN A 44 -8.44 9.05 5.21
N LYS A 45 -9.51 9.24 6.00
CA LYS A 45 -9.70 10.42 6.85
C LYS A 45 -8.62 10.51 7.94
N ASP A 46 -8.16 9.37 8.44
CA ASP A 46 -7.03 9.31 9.36
C ASP A 46 -5.72 9.53 8.61
N LYS A 47 -5.05 10.64 8.94
CA LYS A 47 -3.79 11.04 8.32
C LYS A 47 -2.64 10.08 8.59
N ASN A 48 -2.68 9.34 9.69
CA ASN A 48 -1.65 8.33 9.98
C ASN A 48 -1.85 7.10 9.09
N ILE A 49 -3.09 6.64 8.94
CA ILE A 49 -3.42 5.52 8.03
C ILE A 49 -3.11 5.91 6.58
N GLN A 50 -3.51 7.11 6.18
CA GLN A 50 -3.19 7.66 4.85
C GLN A 50 -1.68 7.71 4.62
N GLY A 51 -0.91 8.29 5.55
CA GLY A 51 0.54 8.40 5.43
C GLY A 51 1.25 7.06 5.38
N ASP A 52 0.78 6.08 6.16
CA ASP A 52 1.28 4.71 6.11
C ASP A 52 1.00 4.04 4.76
N CYS A 53 -0.21 4.19 4.22
CA CYS A 53 -0.57 3.63 2.92
C CYS A 53 0.23 4.26 1.78
N ILE A 54 0.46 5.57 1.81
CA ILE A 54 1.29 6.27 0.81
C ILE A 54 2.69 5.69 0.80
N ARG A 55 3.32 5.56 1.98
CA ARG A 55 4.70 5.07 2.09
C ARG A 55 4.83 3.61 1.61
N VAL A 56 3.82 2.77 1.88
CA VAL A 56 3.77 1.38 1.37
C VAL A 56 3.68 1.35 -0.16
N VAL A 57 2.93 2.27 -0.77
CA VAL A 57 2.79 2.37 -2.23
C VAL A 57 4.07 2.93 -2.86
N GLU A 58 4.69 3.93 -2.26
CA GLU A 58 5.94 4.54 -2.72
C GLU A 58 7.10 3.53 -2.73
N GLU A 59 7.36 2.88 -1.59
CA GLU A 59 8.38 1.82 -1.48
C GLU A 59 8.14 0.74 -2.54
N ARG A 60 6.88 0.35 -2.71
CA ARG A 60 6.52 -0.64 -3.70
C ARG A 60 6.73 -0.16 -5.13
N VAL A 61 6.53 1.12 -5.43
CA VAL A 61 6.80 1.69 -6.76
C VAL A 61 8.28 1.60 -7.09
N GLU A 62 9.16 1.85 -6.13
CA GLU A 62 10.61 1.74 -6.30
C GLU A 62 11.04 0.29 -6.58
N ASP A 63 10.43 -0.68 -5.89
CA ASP A 63 10.69 -2.11 -6.09
C ASP A 63 10.08 -2.69 -7.39
N LEU A 64 9.18 -1.97 -8.07
CA LEU A 64 8.44 -2.47 -9.24
C LEU A 64 9.00 -1.95 -10.57
N SER A 65 9.29 -2.88 -11.50
CA SER A 65 9.63 -2.54 -12.89
C SER A 65 8.56 -3.02 -13.91
N GLY A 66 8.52 -2.35 -15.07
CA GLY A 66 7.79 -2.80 -16.26
C GLY A 66 6.26 -2.91 -16.12
N SER A 67 5.73 -4.13 -16.32
CA SER A 67 4.28 -4.39 -16.43
C SER A 67 3.54 -4.39 -15.09
N ALA A 68 4.27 -4.43 -13.97
CA ALA A 68 3.68 -4.42 -12.63
C ALA A 68 3.38 -2.98 -12.15
N LEU A 69 4.28 -2.03 -12.42
CA LEU A 69 4.05 -0.58 -12.23
C LEU A 69 2.80 -0.10 -12.99
N ARG A 70 2.63 -0.57 -14.23
CA ARG A 70 1.48 -0.24 -15.09
C ARG A 70 0.15 -0.71 -14.49
N ARG A 71 0.16 -1.87 -13.81
CA ARG A 71 -1.00 -2.41 -13.10
C ARG A 71 -1.31 -1.63 -11.83
N LEU A 72 -0.28 -1.23 -11.07
CA LEU A 72 -0.43 -0.40 -9.87
C LEU A 72 -1.06 0.96 -10.22
N LYS A 73 -0.54 1.66 -11.23
CA LYS A 73 -1.12 2.93 -11.71
C LYS A 73 -2.59 2.80 -12.11
N LYS A 74 -2.99 1.65 -12.68
CA LYS A 74 -4.39 1.38 -13.05
C LYS A 74 -5.29 1.19 -11.82
N VAL A 75 -4.77 0.57 -10.75
CA VAL A 75 -5.50 0.41 -9.48
C VAL A 75 -5.63 1.76 -8.78
N LEU A 76 -4.54 2.53 -8.70
CA LEU A 76 -4.55 3.88 -8.11
C LEU A 76 -5.53 4.81 -8.83
N LYS A 77 -5.54 4.80 -10.18
CA LYS A 77 -6.49 5.59 -10.96
C LYS A 77 -7.94 5.22 -10.63
N ARG A 78 -8.24 3.92 -10.59
CA ARG A 78 -9.60 3.43 -10.24
C ARG A 78 -10.01 3.74 -8.81
N ALA A 79 -9.09 3.76 -7.87
CA ALA A 79 -9.36 4.13 -6.49
C ALA A 79 -9.55 5.65 -6.33
N ALA A 80 -8.91 6.46 -7.17
CA ALA A 80 -9.12 7.91 -7.20
C ALA A 80 -10.46 8.32 -7.85
N ASP A 81 -10.95 7.50 -8.79
CA ASP A 81 -12.22 7.71 -9.51
C ASP A 81 -13.45 7.15 -8.77
N ALA A 82 -13.27 6.48 -7.62
CA ALA A 82 -14.33 5.80 -6.84
C ALA A 82 -14.69 6.56 -5.56
#